data_AF-A0A126P7F2-F1
#
_entry.id   AF-A0A126P7F2-F1
#
_cell.length_a   1.000
_cell.length_b   1.000
_cell.length_c   1.000
_cell.angle_alpha   90.00
_cell.angle_beta   90.00
_cell.angle_gamma   90.00
#
_symmetry.space_group_name_H-M   'P 1'
#
loop_
_entity.id
_entity.type
_entity.pdbx_description
1 polymer ?
#
loop_
_entity_poly.entity_id
_entity_poly.type
_entity_poly.pdbx_seq_one_letter_code
_entity_poly.pdbx_strand_id
1 'polypeptide(L)' 'MRIAMSQNLAEGLLDEIVRVERLEQLYCGLDGNAGFVAAMLMRIQLNLAKAAAGRRDVVAMLHCYQELKEWKE' A
#
# COMPACT_ATOMS: atom_id res chain seq x y z
N MET A 1 -28.55 3.59 -3.08
CA MET A 1 -27.66 4.75 -3.34
C MET A 1 -26.53 4.67 -2.33
N ARG A 2 -25.37 4.11 -2.70
CA ARG A 2 -24.19 4.15 -1.83
C ARG A 2 -23.57 5.54 -2.00
N ILE A 3 -23.74 6.38 -0.99
CA ILE A 3 -22.99 7.63 -0.90
C ILE A 3 -21.54 7.19 -0.77
N ALA A 4 -20.73 7.42 -1.80
CA ALA A 4 -19.29 7.33 -1.67
C ALA A 4 -18.92 8.39 -0.63
N MET A 5 -18.72 7.99 0.63
CA MET A 5 -18.08 8.88 1.60
C MET A 5 -16.76 9.26 0.97
N SER A 6 -16.56 10.55 0.74
CA SER A 6 -15.29 11.08 0.26
C SER A 6 -14.24 10.75 1.32
N GLN A 7 -13.56 9.61 1.16
CA GLN A 7 -12.45 9.25 2.01
C GLN A 7 -11.36 10.31 1.81
N ASN A 8 -10.89 10.88 2.91
CA ASN A 8 -9.74 11.77 2.84
C ASN A 8 -8.48 10.94 2.53
N LEU A 9 -7.43 11.61 2.07
CA LEU A 9 -6.19 10.95 1.67
C LEU A 9 -5.60 10.06 2.76
N ALA A 10 -5.70 10.46 4.03
CA ALA A 10 -5.13 9.69 5.13
C ALA A 10 -5.87 8.38 5.35
N GLU A 11 -7.21 8.40 5.28
CA GLU A 11 -8.05 7.20 5.36
C GLU A 11 -7.81 6.28 4.16
N GLY A 12 -7.83 6.82 2.94
CA GLY A 12 -7.57 6.02 1.74
C GLY A 12 -6.17 5.40 1.72
N LEU A 13 -5.15 6.14 2.17
CA LEU A 13 -3.79 5.61 2.30
C LEU A 13 -3.72 4.47 3.33
N LEU A 14 -4.42 4.60 4.47
CA LEU A 14 -4.45 3.56 5.49
C LEU A 14 -5.09 2.28 4.95
N ASP A 15 -6.21 2.40 4.24
CA ASP A 15 -6.89 1.26 3.62
C ASP A 15 -5.99 0.53 2.62
N GLU A 16 -5.29 1.28 1.77
CA GLU A 16 -4.35 0.71 0.80
C GLU A 16 -3.12 0.07 1.46
N ILE A 17 -2.59 0.64 2.55
CA ILE A 17 -1.53 0.02 3.35
C ILE A 17 -2.00 -1.35 3.85
N VAL A 18 -3.20 -1.44 4.45
CA VAL A 18 -3.73 -2.70 4.97
C VAL A 18 -3.98 -3.72 3.84
N ARG A 19 -4.47 -3.27 2.68
CA ARG A 19 -4.68 -4.13 1.52
C ARG A 19 -3.37 -4.72 1.01
N VAL A 20 -2.35 -3.88 0.82
CA VAL A 20 -1.05 -4.32 0.29
C VAL A 20 -0.27 -5.14 1.31
N GLU A 21 -0.43 -4.92 2.61
CA GLU A 21 0.12 -5.82 3.65
C GLU A 21 -0.42 -7.24 3.53
N ARG A 22 -1.71 -7.41 3.25
CA ARG A 22 -2.30 -8.74 3.02
C ARG A 22 -1.74 -9.37 1.74
N LEU A 23 -1.62 -8.57 0.68
CA LEU A 23 -1.04 -9.03 -0.58
C LEU A 23 0.41 -9.48 -0.41
N GLU A 24 1.21 -8.71 0.34
CA GLU A 24 2.60 -9.03 0.64
C GLU A 24 2.74 -10.39 1.33
N GLN A 25 1.85 -10.71 2.29
CA GLN A 25 1.82 -12.01 2.95
C GLN A 25 1.50 -13.16 1.99
N LEU A 26 0.57 -12.95 1.04
CA LEU A 26 0.26 -13.94 0.01
C LEU A 26 1.49 -14.21 -0.86
N TYR A 27 2.16 -13.16 -1.34
CA TYR A 27 3.35 -13.28 -2.18
C TYR A 27 4.55 -13.91 -1.45
N CYS A 28 4.72 -13.63 -0.16
CA CYS A 28 5.75 -14.26 0.68
C CYS A 28 5.51 -15.77 0.88
N GLY A 29 4.25 -16.23 0.77
CA GLY A 29 3.87 -17.64 0.86
C GLY A 29 3.94 -18.40 -0.46
N LEU A 30 4.24 -17.75 -1.59
CA LEU A 30 4.41 -18.41 -2.88
C LEU A 30 5.78 -19.07 -2.99
N ASP A 31 5.81 -20.30 -3.47
CA ASP A 31 7.06 -21.01 -3.74
C ASP A 31 7.81 -20.38 -4.93
N GLY A 32 9.07 -20.01 -4.70
CA GLY A 32 9.99 -19.50 -5.73
C GLY A 32 10.41 -18.03 -5.57
N ASN A 33 11.41 -17.63 -6.35
CA ASN A 33 12.08 -16.33 -6.20
C ASN A 33 11.21 -15.12 -6.62
N ALA A 34 10.25 -15.32 -7.53
CA ALA A 34 9.41 -14.23 -8.03
C ALA A 34 8.46 -13.68 -6.94
N GLY A 35 7.87 -14.57 -6.12
CA GLY A 35 7.03 -14.19 -4.99
C GLY A 35 7.79 -13.37 -3.96
N PHE A 36 9.00 -13.82 -3.62
CA PHE A 36 9.89 -13.12 -2.71
C PHE A 36 10.27 -11.70 -3.17
N VAL A 37 10.64 -11.53 -4.44
CA VAL A 37 11.01 -10.20 -4.98
C VAL A 37 9.81 -9.25 -4.95
N ALA A 38 8.62 -9.71 -5.34
CA ALA A 38 7.41 -8.90 -5.27
C ALA A 38 7.07 -8.50 -3.83
N ALA A 39 7.11 -9.45 -2.88
CA ALA A 39 6.89 -9.17 -1.46
C ALA A 39 7.90 -8.16 -0.90
N MET A 40 9.17 -8.24 -1.31
CA MET A 40 10.20 -7.27 -0.93
C MET A 40 9.89 -5.86 -1.43
N LEU A 41 9.48 -5.72 -2.71
CA LEU A 41 9.11 -4.43 -3.29
C LEU A 41 7.87 -3.82 -2.61
N MET A 42 6.85 -4.64 -2.35
CA MET A 42 5.67 -4.23 -1.57
C MET A 42 6.08 -3.70 -0.20
N ARG A 43 6.98 -4.40 0.50
CA ARG A 43 7.45 -3.99 1.84
C ARG A 43 8.15 -2.64 1.82
N ILE A 44 8.94 -2.35 0.80
CA ILE A 44 9.60 -1.05 0.62
C ILE A 44 8.55 0.06 0.50
N GLN A 45 7.56 -0.12 -0.38
CA GLN A 45 6.51 0.88 -0.59
C GLN A 45 5.61 1.07 0.64
N LEU A 46 5.27 -0.01 1.35
CA LEU A 46 4.56 0.04 2.62
C LEU A 46 5.31 0.88 3.67
N ASN A 47 6.63 0.71 3.76
CA ASN A 47 7.45 1.50 4.69
C ASN A 47 7.50 2.98 4.31
N LEU A 48 7.60 3.30 3.01
CA LEU A 48 7.56 4.67 2.51
C LEU A 48 6.21 5.33 2.82
N ALA A 49 5.10 4.62 2.57
CA ALA A 49 3.75 5.09 2.86
C ALA A 49 3.54 5.39 4.35
N LYS A 50 3.96 4.47 5.23
CA LYS A 50 3.88 4.65 6.70
C LYS A 50 4.73 5.83 7.16
N ALA A 51 5.93 6.01 6.61
CA ALA A 51 6.79 7.13 6.93
C ALA A 51 6.21 8.47 6.47
N ALA A 52 5.64 8.54 5.26
CA ALA A 52 4.98 9.72 4.73
C ALA A 52 3.78 10.13 5.60
N ALA A 53 2.94 9.15 5.98
CA ALA A 53 1.82 9.38 6.90
C ALA A 53 2.29 9.88 8.27
N GLY A 54 3.33 9.27 8.84
CA GLY A 54 3.90 9.68 10.14
C GLY A 54 4.48 11.10 10.12
N ARG A 55 5.03 11.54 8.99
CA ARG A 55 5.55 12.90 8.78
C ARG A 55 4.48 13.92 8.38
N ARG A 56 3.25 13.47 8.10
CA ARG A 56 2.17 14.28 7.52
C ARG A 56 2.56 14.96 6.20
N ASP A 57 3.42 14.30 5.42
CA ASP A 57 3.85 14.79 4.11
C ASP A 57 2.79 14.42 3.06
N VAL A 58 1.88 15.36 2.81
CA VAL A 58 0.70 15.14 1.93
C VAL A 58 1.11 14.78 0.50
N VAL A 59 2.20 15.34 -0.01
CA VAL A 59 2.66 15.06 -1.38
C VAL A 59 3.22 13.64 -1.45
N ALA A 60 4.08 13.27 -0.50
CA ALA A 60 4.59 11.90 -0.42
C ALA A 60 3.46 10.88 -0.18
N MET A 61 2.45 11.23 0.62
CA MET A 61 1.26 10.40 0.84
C MET A 61 0.48 10.16 -0.46
N LEU A 62 0.29 11.19 -1.31
CA LEU A 62 -0.38 11.04 -2.60
C LEU A 62 0.38 10.11 -3.54
N HIS A 63 1.70 10.25 -3.63
CA HIS A 63 2.53 9.36 -4.46
C HIS A 63 2.46 7.92 -3.96
N CYS A 64 2.66 7.70 -2.65
CA CYS A 64 2.56 6.37 -2.06
C CYS A 64 1.18 5.76 -2.28
N TYR A 65 0.09 6.54 -2.14
CA TYR A 65 -1.26 6.07 -2.39
C TYR A 65 -1.45 5.59 -3.84
N GLN A 66 -0.94 6.33 -4.82
CA GLN A 66 -0.99 5.93 -6.23
C GLN A 66 -0.17 4.66 -6.49
N GLU A 67 1.05 4.58 -5.95
CA GLU A 67 1.91 3.40 -6.10
C GLU A 67 1.29 2.14 -5.49
N LEU A 68 0.71 2.24 -4.28
CA LEU A 68 0.08 1.09 -3.62
C LEU A 68 -1.10 0.53 -4.43
N LYS A 69 -1.86 1.40 -5.11
CA LYS A 69 -2.98 1.00 -5.98
C LYS A 69 -2.57 0.20 -7.22
N GLU A 70 -1.31 0.29 -7.64
CA GLU A 70 -0.83 -0.46 -8.80
C GLU A 70 -0.60 -1.94 -8.51
N TRP A 71 -0.49 -2.33 -7.22
CA TRP A 71 -0.38 -3.74 -6.84
C TRP A 71 -1.70 -4.49 -6.99
N LYS A 72 -1.65 -5.56 -7.76
CA LYS A 72 -2.79 -6.43 -8.08
C LYS A 72 -2.66 -7.78 -7.38
N GLU A 73 -3.81 -8.36 -7.07
CA GLU A 73 -3.97 -9.75 -6.66
C GLU A 73 -3.63 -10.73 -7.78
#